data_AF-A0A2A5CBF7-F1
#
_entry.id   AF-A0A2A5CBF7-F1
#
_cell.length_a   1.000
_cell.length_b   1.000
_cell.length_c   1.000
_cell.angle_alpha   90.00
_cell.angle_beta   90.00
_cell.angle_gamma   90.00
#
_symmetry.space_group_name_H-M   'P 1'
#
loop_
_entity.id
_entity.type
_entity.pdbx_description
1 polymer ?
#
loop_
_entity_poly.entity_id
_entity_poly.type
_entity_poly.pdbx_seq_one_letter_code
_entity_poly.pdbx_strand_id
1 'polypeptide(L)'
;MIDRRTTLKFGAAGMLGSLANLPAQSLGAISSKARRLPSQAIFDGQYSESRAFAETLESYGATTIDLRGDLGKLWYGQLRSRLLEERKPLFGLTNRLDLFCLEELARDVDMKVSLRFDHLIHQNGFVEHQVAGSSLLRPSIEHLGHKAGFGKTMAELSEFYLTDEPQEVSVQKLTGPYAPLNKTALVTWVIS
;
A
#
# COMPACT_ATOMS: atom_id res chain seq x y z
N MET A 1 34.30 -8.38 -1.13
CA MET A 1 34.01 -9.80 -0.83
C MET A 1 32.51 -9.87 -0.55
N ILE A 2 31.74 -10.29 -1.56
CA ILE A 2 30.28 -10.19 -1.58
C ILE A 2 29.70 -11.52 -1.09
N ASP A 3 28.76 -11.44 -0.15
CA ASP A 3 28.20 -12.59 0.57
C ASP A 3 27.14 -13.33 -0.28
N ARG A 4 27.13 -14.65 -0.13
CA ARG A 4 26.52 -15.68 -0.98
C ARG A 4 25.05 -15.98 -0.64
N ARG A 5 24.34 -15.02 -0.06
CA ARG A 5 22.95 -15.17 0.44
C ARG A 5 21.90 -14.32 -0.29
N THR A 6 22.30 -13.50 -1.26
CA THR A 6 21.41 -12.59 -2.01
C THR A 6 20.98 -13.09 -3.39
N THR A 7 21.31 -14.32 -3.78
CA THR A 7 21.09 -14.82 -5.16
C THR A 7 19.99 -15.88 -5.33
N LEU A 8 19.09 -16.06 -4.37
CA LEU A 8 17.84 -16.81 -4.62
C LEU A 8 16.63 -15.97 -4.26
N LYS A 9 16.07 -15.27 -5.26
CA LYS A 9 14.63 -14.93 -5.33
C LYS A 9 14.12 -14.33 -6.64
N PHE A 10 14.95 -14.22 -7.68
CA PHE A 10 14.47 -13.83 -9.01
C PHE A 10 14.63 -15.01 -9.99
N GLY A 11 13.59 -15.82 -10.09
CA GLY A 11 13.58 -16.99 -10.96
C GLY A 11 12.18 -17.59 -11.07
N ALA A 12 11.19 -16.79 -11.47
CA ALA A 12 9.86 -17.28 -11.80
C ALA A 12 9.30 -16.52 -13.00
N ALA A 13 9.92 -16.72 -14.16
CA ALA A 13 9.32 -16.37 -15.44
C ALA A 13 9.70 -17.44 -16.47
N GLY A 14 8.74 -18.31 -16.81
CA GLY A 14 8.78 -19.16 -17.99
C GLY A 14 8.89 -20.66 -17.73
N MET A 15 7.78 -21.33 -17.42
CA MET A 15 7.58 -22.77 -17.71
C MET A 15 6.09 -23.07 -17.92
N LEU A 16 5.56 -22.91 -19.13
CA LEU A 16 4.22 -23.37 -19.53
C LEU A 16 4.24 -24.76 -20.22
N GLY A 17 5.31 -25.56 -20.06
CA GLY A 17 5.56 -26.71 -20.94
C GLY A 17 5.79 -28.07 -20.29
N SER A 18 5.67 -28.26 -18.97
CA SER A 18 6.02 -29.57 -18.35
C SER A 18 5.26 -29.85 -17.06
N LEU A 19 3.94 -30.09 -17.13
CA LEU A 19 3.11 -30.47 -15.97
C LEU A 19 2.52 -31.89 -16.07
N ALA A 20 3.11 -32.78 -16.86
CA ALA A 20 2.53 -34.12 -17.05
C ALA A 20 3.05 -35.19 -16.06
N ASN A 21 4.09 -34.92 -15.25
CA ASN A 21 4.76 -35.97 -14.46
C ASN A 21 5.28 -35.50 -13.09
N LEU A 22 4.50 -34.69 -12.37
CA LEU A 22 4.81 -34.36 -10.99
C LEU A 22 3.98 -35.22 -10.03
N PRO A 23 4.60 -35.88 -9.02
CA PRO A 23 3.86 -36.65 -8.02
C PRO A 23 2.90 -35.72 -7.27
N ALA A 24 1.68 -36.18 -6.97
CA ALA A 24 0.63 -35.38 -6.32
C ALA A 24 1.08 -34.68 -5.01
N GLN A 25 2.12 -35.21 -4.37
CA GLN A 25 2.74 -34.65 -3.17
C GLN A 25 3.54 -33.36 -3.44
N SER A 26 4.00 -33.14 -4.68
CA SER A 26 4.69 -31.91 -5.11
C SER A 26 3.74 -30.81 -5.59
N LEU A 27 2.49 -31.15 -5.97
CA LEU A 27 1.42 -30.17 -6.20
C LEU A 27 0.95 -29.52 -4.88
N GLY A 28 1.07 -30.23 -3.75
CA GLY A 28 0.80 -29.68 -2.41
C GLY A 28 1.88 -28.73 -1.88
N ALA A 29 3.04 -28.66 -2.54
CA ALA A 29 4.16 -27.78 -2.18
C ALA A 29 4.17 -26.44 -2.95
N ILE A 30 3.26 -26.24 -3.91
CA ILE A 30 2.77 -24.89 -4.25
C ILE A 30 1.82 -24.50 -3.11
N SER A 31 2.38 -24.41 -1.91
CA SER A 31 1.71 -23.77 -0.78
C SER A 31 1.33 -22.39 -1.28
N SER A 32 0.03 -22.15 -1.41
CA SER A 32 -0.54 -20.82 -1.44
C SER A 32 0.00 -20.11 -0.20
N LYS A 33 1.14 -19.42 -0.36
CA LYS A 33 1.71 -18.60 0.69
C LYS A 33 0.57 -17.68 1.10
N ALA A 34 0.05 -17.86 2.32
CA ALA A 34 -1.14 -17.16 2.76
C ALA A 34 -0.93 -15.67 2.50
N ARG A 35 -1.77 -15.09 1.64
CA ARG A 35 -1.68 -13.68 1.27
C ARG A 35 -1.73 -12.86 2.55
N ARG A 36 -0.67 -12.11 2.86
CA ARG A 36 -0.65 -11.20 4.01
C ARG A 36 -1.50 -10.00 3.62
N LEU A 37 -2.75 -10.00 4.04
CA LEU A 37 -3.66 -8.89 3.81
C LEU A 37 -3.58 -7.90 4.97
N PRO A 38 -3.78 -6.59 4.70
CA PRO A 38 -4.02 -5.64 5.77
C PRO A 38 -5.29 -6.07 6.51
N SER A 39 -5.24 -6.16 7.84
CA SER A 39 -6.43 -6.45 8.64
C SER A 39 -7.49 -5.36 8.48
N GLN A 40 -7.04 -4.13 8.20
CA GLN A 40 -7.88 -2.97 7.99
C GLN A 40 -7.23 -2.01 6.99
N ALA A 41 -8.02 -1.44 6.08
CA ALA A 41 -7.57 -0.42 5.15
C ALA A 41 -8.49 0.81 5.15
N ILE A 42 -7.91 2.00 5.08
CA ILE A 42 -8.62 3.28 5.06
C ILE A 42 -8.63 3.83 3.63
N PHE A 43 -9.77 4.31 3.16
CA PHE A 43 -9.87 4.91 1.83
C PHE A 43 -10.75 6.15 1.85
N ASP A 44 -10.62 7.02 0.85
CA ASP A 44 -11.52 8.15 0.64
C ASP A 44 -12.52 7.82 -0.47
N GLY A 45 -13.78 7.55 -0.10
CA GLY A 45 -14.85 7.16 -1.02
C GLY A 45 -15.20 8.20 -2.07
N GLN A 46 -14.68 9.44 -2.00
CA GLN A 46 -14.89 10.45 -3.03
C GLN A 46 -14.16 10.12 -4.34
N TYR A 47 -13.06 9.37 -4.28
CA TYR A 47 -12.22 9.07 -5.45
C TYR A 47 -12.44 7.66 -5.99
N SER A 48 -12.57 7.53 -7.32
CA SER A 48 -12.80 6.24 -7.98
C SER A 48 -11.68 5.23 -7.75
N GLU A 49 -10.42 5.68 -7.76
CA GLU A 49 -9.26 4.83 -7.50
C GLU A 49 -9.24 4.32 -6.05
N SER A 50 -9.60 5.18 -5.08
CA SER A 50 -9.75 4.78 -3.67
C SER A 50 -10.88 3.75 -3.47
N ARG A 51 -11.99 3.88 -4.21
CA ARG A 51 -13.07 2.87 -4.18
C ARG A 51 -12.63 1.56 -4.79
N ALA A 52 -12.00 1.58 -5.97
CA ALA A 52 -11.51 0.36 -6.62
C ALA A 52 -10.48 -0.38 -5.76
N PHE A 53 -9.64 0.35 -5.04
CA PHE A 53 -8.73 -0.18 -4.03
C PHE A 53 -9.47 -0.88 -2.89
N ALA A 54 -10.47 -0.22 -2.31
CA ALA A 54 -11.27 -0.79 -1.21
C ALA A 54 -12.01 -2.05 -1.66
N GLU A 55 -12.75 -1.98 -2.77
CA GLU A 55 -13.49 -3.11 -3.34
C GLU A 55 -12.56 -4.32 -3.61
N THR A 56 -11.35 -4.07 -4.10
CA THR A 56 -10.36 -5.13 -4.34
C THR A 56 -9.89 -5.76 -3.03
N LEU A 57 -9.58 -4.97 -2.01
CA LEU A 57 -9.19 -5.49 -0.70
C LEU A 57 -10.32 -6.25 0.01
N GLU A 58 -11.56 -5.76 -0.09
CA GLU A 58 -12.75 -6.45 0.43
C GLU A 58 -12.95 -7.80 -0.25
N SER A 59 -12.72 -7.88 -1.58
CA SER A 59 -12.77 -9.15 -2.31
C SER A 59 -11.75 -10.18 -1.82
N TYR A 60 -10.70 -9.73 -1.14
CA TYR A 60 -9.70 -10.59 -0.51
C TYR A 60 -9.99 -10.85 0.98
N GLY A 61 -11.03 -10.23 1.55
CA GLY A 61 -11.45 -10.41 2.94
C GLY A 61 -10.87 -9.40 3.94
N ALA A 62 -10.27 -8.30 3.48
CA ALA A 62 -9.86 -7.22 4.35
C ALA A 62 -11.07 -6.37 4.79
N THR A 63 -11.03 -5.83 6.01
CA THR A 63 -12.00 -4.81 6.42
C THR A 63 -11.59 -3.46 5.84
N THR A 64 -12.50 -2.72 5.22
CA THR A 64 -12.22 -1.35 4.77
C THR A 64 -13.01 -0.32 5.56
N ILE A 65 -12.47 0.88 5.69
CA ILE A 65 -13.13 2.03 6.30
C ILE A 65 -13.06 3.21 5.36
N ASP A 66 -14.23 3.70 4.97
CA ASP A 66 -14.37 4.95 4.23
C ASP A 66 -14.20 6.14 5.18
N LEU A 67 -13.24 7.01 4.86
CA LEU A 67 -12.97 8.26 5.58
C LEU A 67 -14.17 9.22 5.51
N ARG A 68 -14.90 9.23 4.39
CA ARG A 68 -16.03 10.14 4.11
C ARG A 68 -15.74 11.62 4.37
N GLY A 69 -14.48 12.02 4.32
CA GLY A 69 -14.02 13.38 4.65
C GLY A 69 -14.08 13.76 6.13
N ASP A 70 -14.37 12.85 7.05
CA ASP A 70 -14.40 13.12 8.50
C ASP A 70 -13.33 12.31 9.24
N LEU A 71 -12.08 12.70 8.97
CA LEU A 71 -10.91 12.08 9.61
C LEU A 71 -10.94 12.20 11.14
N GLY A 72 -11.46 13.29 11.68
CA GLY A 72 -11.53 13.51 13.13
C GLY A 72 -12.42 12.47 13.81
N LYS A 73 -13.62 12.24 13.28
CA LYS A 73 -14.54 11.22 13.77
C LYS A 73 -13.95 9.82 13.65
N LEU A 74 -13.28 9.51 12.54
CA LEU A 74 -12.60 8.22 12.37
C LEU A 74 -11.49 8.04 13.42
N TRP A 75 -10.62 9.04 13.56
CA TRP A 75 -9.46 8.96 14.44
C TRP A 75 -9.86 8.81 15.91
N TYR A 76 -10.61 9.77 16.44
CA TYR A 76 -10.99 9.79 17.85
C TYR A 76 -12.07 8.77 18.20
N GLY A 77 -12.92 8.40 17.24
CA GLY A 77 -14.01 7.46 17.47
C GLY A 77 -13.64 5.99 17.31
N GLN A 78 -12.61 5.65 16.53
CA GLN A 78 -12.32 4.25 16.20
C GLN A 78 -10.83 3.87 16.26
N LEU A 79 -9.92 4.75 15.83
CA LEU A 79 -8.51 4.37 15.65
C LEU A 79 -7.68 4.60 16.91
N ARG A 80 -7.75 5.79 17.51
CA ARG A 80 -6.81 6.22 18.56
C ARG A 80 -6.76 5.27 19.76
N SER A 81 -7.91 4.88 20.30
CA SER A 81 -7.95 3.96 21.45
C SER A 81 -7.35 2.59 21.12
N ARG A 82 -7.71 2.02 19.97
CA ARG A 82 -7.19 0.73 19.52
C ARG A 82 -5.67 0.76 19.28
N LEU A 83 -5.16 1.84 18.69
CA LEU A 83 -3.72 1.98 18.41
C LEU A 83 -2.88 2.22 19.67
N LEU A 84 -3.46 2.82 20.71
CA LEU A 84 -2.83 2.92 22.03
C LEU A 84 -2.74 1.56 22.72
N GLU A 85 -3.72 0.68 22.51
CA GLU A 85 -3.71 -0.69 23.03
C GLU A 85 -2.76 -1.59 22.23
N GLU A 86 -2.83 -1.51 20.90
CA GLU A 86 -2.03 -2.32 19.98
C GLU A 86 -1.71 -1.53 18.71
N ARG A 87 -0.41 -1.23 18.51
CA ARG A 87 0.09 -0.44 17.36
C ARG A 87 0.10 -1.24 16.06
N LYS A 88 -1.08 -1.65 15.60
CA LYS A 88 -1.23 -2.35 14.32
C LYS A 88 -0.99 -1.38 13.16
N PRO A 89 -0.22 -1.80 12.13
CA PRO A 89 -0.04 -0.98 10.94
C PRO A 89 -1.36 -0.59 10.31
N LEU A 90 -1.49 0.70 9.98
CA LEU A 90 -2.57 1.21 9.15
C LEU A 90 -2.12 1.24 7.69
N PHE A 91 -3.04 0.96 6.80
CA PHE A 91 -2.83 1.02 5.36
C PHE A 91 -3.97 1.79 4.71
N GLY A 92 -3.70 2.52 3.64
CA GLY A 92 -4.79 3.22 2.96
C GLY A 92 -4.46 3.88 1.64
N LEU A 93 -5.52 4.34 0.96
CA LEU A 93 -5.46 5.14 -0.27
C LEU A 93 -6.42 6.34 -0.16
N THR A 94 -5.85 7.51 0.12
CA THR A 94 -6.58 8.76 0.38
C THR A 94 -5.99 9.91 -0.45
N ASN A 95 -6.48 11.13 -0.26
CA ASN A 95 -5.79 12.30 -0.81
C ASN A 95 -4.59 12.71 0.10
N ARG A 96 -3.75 13.65 -0.38
CA ARG A 96 -2.58 14.16 0.37
C ARG A 96 -2.92 14.88 1.68
N LEU A 97 -4.03 15.60 1.71
CA LEU A 97 -4.44 16.35 2.90
C LEU A 97 -4.83 15.39 4.03
N ASP A 98 -5.56 14.32 3.71
CA ASP A 98 -5.92 13.29 4.70
C ASP A 98 -4.68 12.60 5.24
N LEU A 99 -3.73 12.23 4.37
CA LEU A 99 -2.47 11.62 4.82
C LEU A 99 -1.66 12.59 5.70
N PHE A 100 -1.61 13.87 5.35
CA PHE A 100 -0.93 14.87 6.17
C PHE A 100 -1.52 14.93 7.59
N CYS A 101 -2.84 14.96 7.70
CA CYS A 101 -3.51 14.95 9.00
C CYS A 101 -3.31 13.62 9.74
N LEU A 102 -3.40 12.48 9.05
CA LEU A 102 -3.11 11.16 9.62
C LEU A 102 -1.68 11.05 10.14
N GLU A 103 -0.72 11.66 9.43
CA GLU A 103 0.68 11.69 9.84
C GLU A 103 0.86 12.43 11.17
N GLU A 104 0.25 13.60 11.32
CA GLU A 104 0.30 14.38 12.56
C GLU A 104 -0.37 13.62 13.71
N LEU A 105 -1.53 13.02 13.46
CA LEU A 105 -2.28 12.25 14.46
C LEU A 105 -1.56 10.96 14.87
N ALA A 106 -0.91 10.26 13.94
CA ALA A 106 -0.17 9.03 14.22
C ALA A 106 1.01 9.24 15.19
N ARG A 107 1.56 10.45 15.27
CA ARG A 107 2.59 10.79 16.26
C ARG A 107 2.10 10.67 17.69
N ASP A 108 0.81 10.92 17.94
CA ASP A 108 0.20 10.79 19.28
C ASP A 108 0.20 9.36 19.79
N VAL A 109 0.36 8.38 18.90
CA VAL A 109 0.42 6.95 19.22
C VAL A 109 1.78 6.33 18.85
N ASP A 110 2.80 7.17 18.65
CA ASP A 110 4.19 6.77 18.36
C ASP A 110 4.31 5.89 17.10
N MET A 111 3.52 6.23 16.07
CA MET A 111 3.58 5.62 14.75
C MET A 111 4.00 6.65 13.70
N LYS A 112 4.60 6.18 12.60
CA LYS A 112 5.08 7.05 11.51
C LYS A 112 4.70 6.51 10.15
N VAL A 113 4.64 7.39 9.15
CA VAL A 113 4.50 6.96 7.75
C VAL A 113 5.81 6.26 7.36
N SER A 114 5.73 4.96 7.14
CA SER A 114 6.83 4.13 6.67
C SER A 114 6.86 4.11 5.15
N LEU A 115 5.70 3.93 4.51
CA LEU A 115 5.59 3.86 3.05
C LEU A 115 4.65 4.92 2.50
N ARG A 116 5.03 5.49 1.35
CA ARG A 116 4.24 6.49 0.64
C ARG A 116 4.40 6.34 -0.88
N PHE A 117 3.29 6.17 -1.59
CA PHE A 117 3.18 6.25 -3.04
C PHE A 117 2.28 7.40 -3.44
N ASP A 118 2.84 8.47 -3.99
CA ASP A 118 2.06 9.54 -4.59
C ASP A 118 1.63 9.16 -6.01
N HIS A 119 0.35 9.32 -6.28
CA HIS A 119 -0.29 9.15 -7.59
C HIS A 119 -0.76 10.53 -8.07
N LEU A 120 0.07 11.16 -8.91
CA LEU A 120 -0.17 12.48 -9.46
C LEU A 120 -0.94 12.35 -10.77
N ILE A 121 -2.24 12.64 -10.72
CA ILE A 121 -3.15 12.56 -11.85
C ILE A 121 -3.20 13.92 -12.54
N HIS A 122 -2.76 13.96 -13.79
CA HIS A 122 -2.82 15.13 -14.65
C HIS A 122 -4.22 15.31 -15.26
N GLN A 123 -4.55 16.54 -15.70
CA GLN A 123 -5.83 16.85 -16.36
C GLN A 123 -6.10 16.00 -17.63
N ASN A 124 -5.06 15.53 -18.29
CA ASN A 124 -5.16 14.65 -19.47
C ASN A 124 -5.32 13.15 -19.10
N GLY A 125 -5.45 12.82 -17.82
CA GLY A 125 -5.57 11.45 -17.32
C GLY A 125 -4.25 10.68 -17.23
N PHE A 126 -3.12 11.31 -17.56
CA PHE A 126 -1.79 10.74 -17.31
C PHE A 126 -1.53 10.67 -15.81
N VAL A 127 -0.97 9.55 -15.35
CA VAL A 127 -0.63 9.32 -13.95
C VAL A 127 0.88 9.18 -13.80
N GLU A 128 1.45 10.02 -12.95
CA GLU A 128 2.84 9.93 -12.51
C GLU A 128 2.89 9.36 -11.09
N HIS A 129 3.83 8.45 -10.85
CA HIS A 129 3.97 7.75 -9.58
C HIS A 129 5.31 8.09 -8.93
N GLN A 130 5.28 8.42 -7.63
CA GLN A 130 6.49 8.70 -6.85
C GLN A 130 6.44 7.88 -5.56
N VAL A 131 7.54 7.23 -5.19
CA VAL A 131 7.63 6.42 -3.95
C VAL A 131 8.67 6.97 -2.99
N ALA A 132 8.31 6.94 -1.72
CA ALA A 132 9.20 7.11 -0.59
C ALA A 132 8.98 5.96 0.42
N GLY A 133 10.05 5.46 1.04
CA GLY A 133 9.98 4.56 2.20
C GLY A 133 10.71 3.24 1.99
N SER A 134 10.65 2.72 0.75
CA SER A 134 11.41 1.53 0.36
C SER A 134 12.02 1.71 -1.02
N SER A 135 13.35 1.64 -1.10
CA SER A 135 14.08 1.62 -2.37
C SER A 135 13.79 0.35 -3.18
N LEU A 136 13.44 -0.74 -2.51
CA LEU A 136 13.10 -2.03 -3.12
C LEU A 136 11.80 -2.00 -3.92
N LEU A 137 10.92 -1.03 -3.62
CA LEU A 137 9.63 -0.89 -4.30
C LEU A 137 9.68 0.08 -5.50
N ARG A 138 10.81 0.76 -5.73
CA ARG A 138 10.96 1.65 -6.89
C ARG A 138 10.76 0.93 -8.23
N PRO A 139 11.31 -0.27 -8.48
CA PRO A 139 11.07 -1.00 -9.74
C PRO A 139 9.60 -1.40 -9.93
N SER A 140 8.84 -1.53 -8.84
CA SER A 140 7.40 -1.85 -8.90
C SER A 140 6.56 -0.68 -9.45
N ILE A 141 7.06 0.56 -9.35
CA ILE A 141 6.36 1.74 -9.92
C ILE A 141 6.18 1.59 -11.43
N GLU A 142 7.19 1.08 -12.14
CA GLU A 142 7.15 0.95 -13.60
C GLU A 142 5.98 0.07 -14.07
N HIS A 143 5.49 -0.82 -13.21
CA HIS A 143 4.39 -1.74 -13.50
C HIS A 143 3.00 -1.16 -13.23
N LEU A 144 2.89 -0.01 -12.55
CA LEU A 144 1.60 0.67 -12.31
C LEU A 144 1.03 1.30 -13.57
N GLY A 145 1.86 1.46 -14.61
CA GLY A 145 1.49 2.18 -15.82
C GLY A 145 1.36 3.69 -15.58
N HIS A 146 0.68 4.37 -16.51
CA HIS A 146 0.54 5.82 -16.52
C HIS A 146 -0.90 6.30 -16.70
N LYS A 147 -1.87 5.48 -16.32
CA LYS A 147 -3.31 5.74 -16.48
C LYS A 147 -4.05 5.35 -15.20
N ALA A 148 -5.34 5.72 -15.14
CA ALA A 148 -6.28 5.22 -14.13
C ALA A 148 -6.30 3.68 -14.06
N GLY A 149 -6.70 3.14 -12.91
CA GLY A 149 -6.71 1.71 -12.58
C GLY A 149 -5.68 1.30 -11.52
N PHE A 150 -4.82 2.24 -11.08
CA PHE A 150 -3.77 1.96 -10.10
C PHE A 150 -4.34 1.59 -8.73
N GLY A 151 -5.55 2.00 -8.35
CA GLY A 151 -6.15 1.65 -7.06
C GLY A 151 -6.29 0.14 -6.87
N LYS A 152 -6.77 -0.57 -7.90
CA LYS A 152 -6.82 -2.04 -7.91
C LYS A 152 -5.42 -2.64 -7.81
N THR A 153 -4.46 -2.13 -8.59
CA THR A 153 -3.09 -2.63 -8.58
C THR A 153 -2.42 -2.43 -7.21
N MET A 154 -2.64 -1.30 -6.54
CA MET A 154 -2.10 -1.06 -5.20
C MET A 154 -2.72 -1.99 -4.14
N ALA A 155 -3.99 -2.36 -4.29
CA ALA A 155 -4.62 -3.37 -3.45
C ALA A 155 -4.01 -4.76 -3.66
N GLU A 156 -3.78 -5.16 -4.92
CA GLU A 156 -3.12 -6.41 -5.28
C GLU A 156 -1.69 -6.49 -4.74
N LEU A 157 -0.96 -5.36 -4.71
CA LEU A 157 0.41 -5.29 -4.22
C LEU A 157 0.52 -5.11 -2.70
N SER A 158 -0.59 -4.99 -1.97
CA SER A 158 -0.60 -4.74 -0.52
C SER A 158 0.19 -5.76 0.29
N GLU A 159 0.26 -7.00 -0.16
CA GLU A 159 1.03 -8.08 0.49
C GLU A 159 2.54 -7.84 0.56
N PHE A 160 3.09 -7.03 -0.36
CA PHE A 160 4.51 -6.71 -0.41
C PHE A 160 4.87 -5.54 0.51
N TYR A 161 3.90 -4.66 0.77
CA TYR A 161 4.08 -3.44 1.54
C TYR A 161 4.02 -3.67 3.05
N LEU A 162 3.38 -4.76 3.48
CA LEU A 162 3.24 -5.15 4.89
C LEU A 162 4.39 -6.04 5.39
N THR A 163 5.59 -5.91 4.82
CA THR A 163 6.75 -6.71 5.22
C THR A 163 7.45 -6.09 6.44
N ASP A 164 7.78 -6.92 7.43
CA ASP A 164 8.38 -6.59 8.75
C ASP A 164 9.80 -5.98 8.70
N GLU A 165 10.28 -5.52 7.54
CA GLU A 165 11.58 -4.87 7.48
C GLU A 165 11.47 -3.51 8.19
N PRO A 166 12.21 -3.27 9.29
CA PRO A 166 12.17 -2.00 9.98
C PRO A 166 12.63 -0.91 9.02
N GLN A 167 11.68 -0.11 8.53
CA GLN A 167 12.01 1.05 7.73
C GLN A 167 12.60 2.11 8.66
N GLU A 168 13.94 2.15 8.70
CA GLU A 168 14.73 3.12 9.45
C GLU A 168 14.35 4.57 9.07
N VAL A 169 13.90 4.79 7.85
CA VAL A 169 13.64 6.11 7.30
C VAL A 169 12.16 6.47 7.40
N SER A 170 11.84 7.39 8.32
CA SER A 170 10.57 8.11 8.29
C SER A 170 10.46 8.85 6.95
N VAL A 171 9.36 8.66 6.21
CA VAL A 171 9.09 9.42 4.97
C VAL A 171 8.09 10.55 5.15
N GLN A 172 7.92 10.93 6.42
CA GLN A 172 7.16 12.07 6.85
C GLN A 172 7.61 13.35 6.12
N LYS A 173 6.63 14.20 5.76
CA LYS A 173 6.84 15.56 5.24
C LYS A 173 7.64 15.73 3.94
N LEU A 174 7.82 14.69 3.12
CA LEU A 174 8.53 14.84 1.83
C LEU A 174 7.79 15.71 0.81
N THR A 175 6.46 15.82 0.91
CA THR A 175 5.69 16.85 0.19
C THR A 175 4.55 17.33 1.09
N GLY A 176 4.32 18.64 1.13
CA GLY A 176 3.25 19.26 1.91
C GLY A 176 1.84 18.78 1.52
N PRO A 177 0.78 19.25 2.22
CA PRO A 177 -0.58 18.72 2.05
C PRO A 177 -1.17 18.99 0.66
N TYR A 178 -0.60 19.94 -0.07
CA TYR A 178 -1.12 20.36 -1.37
C TYR A 178 -0.59 19.49 -2.51
N ALA A 179 -1.50 19.11 -3.40
CA ALA A 179 -1.12 18.60 -4.71
C ALA A 179 -0.37 19.69 -5.50
N PRO A 180 0.54 19.31 -6.41
CA PRO A 180 1.10 20.26 -7.38
C PRO A 180 -0.03 20.92 -8.18
N LEU A 181 0.15 22.18 -8.60
CA LEU A 181 -0.84 22.89 -9.42
C LEU A 181 -1.30 22.03 -10.61
N ASN A 182 -2.61 22.02 -10.85
CA ASN A 182 -3.27 21.29 -11.93
C ASN A 182 -3.13 19.76 -11.88
N LYS A 183 -2.84 19.18 -10.71
CA LYS A 183 -2.85 17.74 -10.49
C LYS A 183 -3.76 17.37 -9.31
N THR A 184 -4.46 16.25 -9.43
CA THR A 184 -5.03 15.57 -8.27
C THR A 184 -3.97 14.64 -7.70
N ALA A 185 -3.76 14.66 -6.38
CA ALA A 185 -2.79 13.78 -5.73
C ALA A 185 -3.51 12.83 -4.78
N LEU A 186 -3.57 11.56 -5.18
CA LEU A 186 -3.91 10.45 -4.28
C LEU A 186 -2.63 9.83 -3.75
N VAL A 187 -2.71 9.20 -2.59
CA VAL A 187 -1.55 8.61 -1.93
C VAL A 187 -1.91 7.27 -1.34
N THR A 188 -1.22 6.21 -1.76
CA THR A 188 -1.20 4.95 -1.01
C THR A 188 -0.14 5.05 0.08
N TRP A 189 -0.45 4.64 1.30
CA TRP A 189 0.44 4.81 2.45
C TRP A 189 0.36 3.66 3.45
N VAL A 190 1.43 3.50 4.22
CA VAL A 190 1.50 2.63 5.41
C VAL A 190 1.95 3.49 6.59
N ILE A 191 1.24 3.38 7.72
CA ILE A 191 1.63 3.98 9.01
C ILE A 191 1.87 2.83 10.00
N SER A 192 3.05 2.80 10.62
CA SER A 192 3.51 1.73 11.51
C SER A 192 4.43 2.27 12.60
#